data_AF-A0AA43V305-F1
#
_entry.id   AF-A0AA43V305-F1
#
_cell.length_a   1.000
_cell.length_b   1.000
_cell.length_c   1.000
_cell.angle_alpha   90.00
_cell.angle_beta   90.00
_cell.angle_gamma   90.00
#
_symmetry.space_group_name_H-M   'P 1'
#
loop_
_entity.id
_entity.type
_entity.pdbx_description
1 polymer ?
#
loop_
_entity_poly.entity_id
_entity_poly.type
_entity_poly.pdbx_seq_one_letter_code
_entity_poly.pdbx_strand_id
1 'polypeptide(L)'
;LNLDISNIELINPATSELKAELVQSFVELRKGKATEEQAQELLNNVNYFGTMLVYAGKADGLVSGAAHSTGDTVRPALQIIKTKPGVSRTSGIFFMIKGDEQYIFGDCAINPELDSQGLAEIAVESAKSALSFGMDPKVAMLSFSTKGSAKSDDVTKVQEAVKLAQQKAEEEKLEAIIDGEFQFDAAIVPGVAEK
;
A
#
# COMPACT_ATOMS: atom_id res chain seq x y z
N LEU A 1 -30.54 16.19 -1.52
CA LEU A 1 -30.30 14.74 -1.40
C LEU A 1 -31.35 14.19 -0.44
N ASN A 2 -32.20 13.27 -0.90
CA ASN A 2 -33.19 12.60 -0.05
C ASN A 2 -32.61 11.25 0.37
N LEU A 3 -31.67 11.28 1.31
CA LEU A 3 -30.98 10.09 1.81
C LEU A 3 -31.50 9.76 3.21
N ASP A 4 -31.86 8.50 3.41
CA ASP A 4 -32.13 7.94 4.73
C ASP A 4 -30.86 7.27 5.27
N ILE A 5 -30.42 7.70 6.45
CA ILE A 5 -29.19 7.23 7.11
C ILE A 5 -29.48 6.58 8.47
N SER A 6 -30.75 6.31 8.81
CA SER A 6 -31.13 5.83 10.15
C SER A 6 -30.48 4.50 10.56
N ASN A 7 -30.11 3.68 9.57
CA ASN A 7 -29.48 2.37 9.77
C ASN A 7 -27.95 2.40 9.62
N ILE A 8 -27.35 3.59 9.52
CA ILE A 8 -25.90 3.77 9.45
C ILE A 8 -25.42 4.19 10.84
N GLU A 9 -24.42 3.48 11.36
CA GLU A 9 -23.74 3.91 12.58
C GLU A 9 -22.99 5.22 12.32
N LEU A 10 -23.39 6.27 13.03
CA LEU A 10 -22.81 7.61 12.92
C LEU A 10 -22.18 7.99 14.26
N ILE A 11 -20.86 8.08 14.27
CA ILE A 11 -20.09 8.43 15.47
C ILE A 11 -19.55 9.85 15.32
N ASN A 12 -19.88 10.72 16.28
CA ASN A 12 -19.19 12.00 16.46
C ASN A 12 -17.98 11.79 17.39
N PRO A 13 -16.74 12.00 16.93
CA PRO A 13 -15.54 11.78 17.76
C PRO A 13 -15.57 12.52 19.09
N ALA A 14 -16.09 13.75 19.11
CA ALA A 14 -16.05 14.61 20.30
C ALA A 14 -16.97 14.11 21.44
N THR A 15 -18.03 13.38 21.11
CA THR A 15 -19.05 12.90 22.07
C THR A 15 -19.12 11.38 22.15
N SER A 16 -18.23 10.67 21.45
CA SER A 16 -18.20 9.21 21.44
C SER A 16 -17.77 8.66 22.80
N GLU A 17 -18.48 7.66 23.30
CA GLU A 17 -18.09 6.91 24.50
C GLU A 17 -16.75 6.17 24.31
N LEU A 18 -16.39 5.84 23.07
CA LEU A 18 -15.12 5.21 22.71
C LEU A 18 -13.92 6.17 22.87
N LYS A 19 -14.16 7.48 22.91
CA LYS A 19 -13.06 8.47 22.86
C LYS A 19 -12.04 8.26 23.99
N ALA A 20 -12.52 8.00 25.21
CA ALA A 20 -11.63 7.86 26.37
C ALA A 20 -10.67 6.67 26.22
N GLU A 21 -11.16 5.49 25.78
CA GLU A 21 -10.30 4.32 25.56
C GLU A 21 -9.32 4.54 24.39
N LEU A 22 -9.77 5.19 23.32
CA LEU A 22 -8.91 5.47 22.16
C LEU A 22 -7.81 6.48 22.48
N VAL A 23 -8.08 7.49 23.32
CA VAL A 23 -7.07 8.46 23.78
C VAL A 23 -5.95 7.74 24.54
N GLN A 24 -6.30 6.89 25.50
CA GLN A 24 -5.31 6.15 26.28
C GLN A 24 -4.48 5.22 25.40
N SER A 25 -5.15 4.47 24.50
CA SER A 25 -4.49 3.60 23.53
C SER A 25 -3.52 4.36 22.61
N PHE A 26 -3.92 5.56 22.15
CA PHE A 26 -3.04 6.40 21.33
C PHE A 26 -1.81 6.87 22.11
N VAL A 27 -1.96 7.36 23.35
CA VAL A 27 -0.82 7.81 24.18
C VAL A 27 0.19 6.68 24.38
N GLU A 28 -0.29 5.48 24.73
CA GLU A 28 0.56 4.29 24.90
C GLU A 28 1.29 3.95 23.59
N LEU A 29 0.57 3.91 22.49
CA LEU A 29 1.12 3.64 21.15
C LEU A 29 2.20 4.65 20.75
N ARG A 30 2.03 5.91 21.15
CA ARG A 30 2.98 6.99 20.84
C ARG A 30 4.22 6.97 21.73
N LYS A 31 4.30 6.12 22.77
CA LYS A 31 5.50 5.91 23.61
C LYS A 31 6.12 7.22 24.10
N GLY A 32 5.28 8.11 24.65
CA GLY A 32 5.72 9.42 25.17
C GLY A 32 5.91 10.52 24.11
N LYS A 33 5.63 10.24 22.83
CA LYS A 33 5.67 11.25 21.74
C LYS A 33 4.40 12.08 21.61
N ALA A 34 3.39 11.83 22.45
CA ALA A 34 2.17 12.61 22.53
C ALA A 34 1.71 12.64 24.00
N THR A 35 1.30 13.81 24.47
CA THR A 35 0.63 13.95 25.77
C THR A 35 -0.84 13.52 25.65
N GLU A 36 -1.49 13.28 26.80
CA GLU A 36 -2.92 12.97 26.81
C GLU A 36 -3.76 14.13 26.23
N GLU A 37 -3.40 15.38 26.53
CA GLU A 37 -4.06 16.57 25.99
C GLU A 37 -3.96 16.64 24.45
N GLN A 38 -2.77 16.38 23.91
CA GLN A 38 -2.55 16.31 22.46
C GLN A 38 -3.35 15.17 21.83
N ALA A 39 -3.43 14.02 22.50
CA ALA A 39 -4.23 12.89 22.04
C ALA A 39 -5.74 13.23 22.02
N GLN A 40 -6.26 13.88 23.07
CA GLN A 40 -7.66 14.30 23.15
C GLN A 40 -8.04 15.28 22.03
N GLU A 41 -7.14 16.19 21.67
CA GLU A 41 -7.31 17.13 20.57
C GLU A 41 -7.24 16.42 19.21
N LEU A 42 -6.19 15.63 18.97
CA LEU A 42 -6.00 14.91 17.70
C LEU A 42 -7.15 13.94 17.40
N LEU A 43 -7.68 13.26 18.42
CA LEU A 43 -8.80 12.33 18.25
C LEU A 43 -10.16 13.02 18.05
N ASN A 44 -10.23 14.36 18.00
CA ASN A 44 -11.38 15.04 17.40
C ASN A 44 -11.34 15.02 15.87
N ASN A 45 -10.17 14.80 15.25
CA ASN A 45 -10.05 14.67 13.81
C ASN A 45 -10.57 13.30 13.36
N VAL A 46 -11.49 13.28 12.40
CA VAL A 46 -12.16 12.06 11.93
C VAL A 46 -11.19 11.02 11.34
N ASN A 47 -10.09 11.43 10.70
CA ASN A 47 -9.10 10.49 10.16
C ASN A 47 -8.30 9.83 11.29
N TYR A 48 -7.89 10.59 12.32
CA TYR A 48 -7.22 10.03 13.50
C TYR A 48 -8.15 9.14 14.31
N PHE A 49 -9.38 9.59 14.57
CA PHE A 49 -10.38 8.80 15.29
C PHE A 49 -10.70 7.50 14.56
N GLY A 50 -11.00 7.57 13.26
CA GLY A 50 -11.26 6.38 12.44
C GLY A 50 -10.06 5.44 12.37
N THR A 51 -8.84 5.96 12.27
CA THR A 51 -7.62 5.12 12.29
C THR A 51 -7.46 4.41 13.64
N MET A 52 -7.81 5.08 14.74
CA MET A 52 -7.80 4.47 16.07
C MET A 52 -8.88 3.42 16.25
N LEU A 53 -10.06 3.59 15.66
CA LEU A 53 -11.09 2.53 15.64
C LEU A 53 -10.56 1.26 14.97
N VAL A 54 -9.88 1.40 13.83
CA VAL A 54 -9.26 0.26 13.13
C VAL A 54 -8.19 -0.39 14.00
N TYR A 55 -7.28 0.43 14.56
CA TYR A 55 -6.21 -0.07 15.44
C TYR A 55 -6.74 -0.81 16.69
N ALA A 56 -7.83 -0.31 17.27
CA ALA A 56 -8.47 -0.91 18.45
C ALA A 56 -9.40 -2.09 18.12
N GLY A 57 -9.45 -2.54 16.86
CA GLY A 57 -10.30 -3.67 16.44
C GLY A 57 -11.80 -3.38 16.48
N LYS A 58 -12.19 -2.10 16.43
CA LYS A 58 -13.60 -1.66 16.35
C LYS A 58 -14.07 -1.50 14.89
N ALA A 59 -13.15 -1.52 13.94
CA ALA A 59 -13.40 -1.52 12.50
C ALA A 59 -12.28 -2.29 11.78
N ASP A 60 -12.56 -2.82 10.58
CA ASP A 60 -11.58 -3.63 9.84
C ASP A 60 -10.71 -2.80 8.87
N GLY A 61 -11.15 -1.59 8.53
CA GLY A 61 -10.46 -0.72 7.60
C GLY A 61 -11.04 0.69 7.59
N LEU A 62 -10.38 1.60 6.87
CA LEU A 62 -10.78 3.00 6.76
C LEU A 62 -10.70 3.47 5.32
N VAL A 63 -11.75 4.16 4.87
CA VAL A 63 -11.79 4.86 3.57
C VAL A 63 -12.02 6.35 3.84
N SER A 64 -11.12 7.18 3.32
CA SER A 64 -11.20 8.65 3.39
C SER A 64 -10.58 9.25 2.12
N GLY A 65 -10.44 10.58 2.07
CA GLY A 65 -9.80 11.30 0.96
C GLY A 65 -10.76 12.08 0.05
N ALA A 66 -12.09 11.92 0.21
CA ALA A 66 -13.06 12.70 -0.57
C ALA A 66 -13.00 14.21 -0.25
N ALA A 67 -12.73 14.56 1.01
CA ALA A 67 -12.61 15.93 1.50
C ALA A 67 -11.22 16.26 2.08
N HIS A 68 -10.27 15.33 1.98
CA HIS A 68 -8.95 15.40 2.61
C HIS A 68 -7.86 15.04 1.60
N SER A 69 -6.64 15.56 1.79
CA SER A 69 -5.53 15.16 0.92
C SER A 69 -5.12 13.70 1.17
N THR A 70 -4.44 13.07 0.21
CA THR A 70 -3.81 11.75 0.39
C THR A 70 -2.90 11.74 1.64
N GLY A 71 -2.16 12.84 1.85
CA GLY A 71 -1.31 13.03 3.02
C GLY A 71 -2.06 12.95 4.35
N ASP A 72 -3.25 13.53 4.41
CA ASP A 72 -4.07 13.55 5.63
C ASP A 72 -4.65 12.16 5.98
N THR A 73 -4.81 11.29 4.98
CA THR A 73 -5.29 9.91 5.19
C THR A 73 -4.13 8.97 5.53
N VAL A 74 -3.02 9.03 4.80
CA VAL A 74 -1.89 8.08 4.98
C VAL A 74 -1.07 8.37 6.24
N ARG A 75 -0.97 9.64 6.66
CA ARG A 75 -0.18 10.04 7.83
C ARG A 75 -0.64 9.37 9.13
N PRO A 76 -1.92 9.43 9.55
CA PRO A 76 -2.37 8.73 10.76
C PRO A 76 -2.22 7.21 10.61
N ALA A 77 -2.49 6.65 9.43
CA ALA A 77 -2.31 5.21 9.18
C ALA A 77 -0.86 4.75 9.44
N LEU A 78 0.14 5.48 8.94
CA LEU A 78 1.56 5.19 9.19
C LEU A 78 1.98 5.45 10.64
N GLN A 79 1.37 6.44 11.30
CA GLN A 79 1.66 6.79 12.68
C GLN A 79 1.12 5.75 13.68
N ILE A 80 -0.04 5.16 13.37
CA ILE A 80 -0.84 4.33 14.27
C ILE A 80 -0.74 2.85 13.87
N ILE A 81 -1.24 2.49 12.68
CA ILE A 81 -1.34 1.11 12.20
C ILE A 81 0.03 0.57 11.76
N LYS A 82 0.82 1.42 11.07
CA LYS A 82 2.16 1.11 10.51
C LYS A 82 2.10 0.10 9.36
N THR A 83 3.26 -0.17 8.78
CA THR A 83 3.46 -1.22 7.79
C THR A 83 3.50 -2.60 8.45
N LYS A 84 3.25 -3.65 7.66
CA LYS A 84 3.45 -5.04 8.09
C LYS A 84 4.94 -5.29 8.42
N PRO A 85 5.26 -6.25 9.32
CA PRO A 85 6.64 -6.68 9.53
C PRO A 85 7.33 -7.04 8.20
N GLY A 86 8.57 -6.55 8.01
CA GLY A 86 9.32 -6.79 6.77
C GLY A 86 8.88 -5.91 5.58
N VAL A 87 7.99 -4.94 5.79
CA VAL A 87 7.61 -3.92 4.80
C VAL A 87 8.00 -2.55 5.34
N SER A 88 8.76 -1.80 4.57
CA SER A 88 9.36 -0.53 4.97
C SER A 88 8.47 0.67 4.63
N ARG A 89 7.69 0.56 3.54
CA ARG A 89 6.87 1.66 3.00
C ARG A 89 5.56 1.16 2.40
N THR A 90 4.61 2.07 2.23
CA THR A 90 3.38 1.83 1.47
C THR A 90 3.60 2.16 -0.01
N SER A 91 2.84 1.51 -0.89
CA SER A 91 2.78 1.80 -2.33
C SER A 91 1.33 1.93 -2.79
N GLY A 92 1.10 2.68 -3.86
CA GLY A 92 -0.21 2.85 -4.48
C GLY A 92 -0.31 2.03 -5.75
N ILE A 93 -1.22 1.06 -5.77
CA ILE A 93 -1.53 0.25 -6.94
C ILE A 93 -2.85 0.67 -7.58
N PHE A 94 -2.95 0.52 -8.90
CA PHE A 94 -4.18 0.75 -9.66
C PHE A 94 -4.58 -0.49 -10.43
N PHE A 95 -5.88 -0.75 -10.47
CA PHE A 95 -6.46 -1.68 -11.42
C PHE A 95 -6.63 -1.01 -12.77
N MET A 96 -6.04 -1.60 -13.80
CA MET A 96 -6.22 -1.19 -15.19
C MET A 96 -7.13 -2.20 -15.86
N ILE A 97 -8.41 -1.85 -16.04
CA ILE A 97 -9.44 -2.77 -16.51
C ILE A 97 -10.02 -2.28 -17.84
N LYS A 98 -10.07 -3.16 -18.83
CA LYS A 98 -10.72 -2.91 -20.12
C LYS A 98 -11.24 -4.21 -20.69
N GLY A 99 -12.57 -4.34 -20.81
CA GLY A 99 -13.18 -5.58 -21.27
C GLY A 99 -12.90 -6.72 -20.29
N ASP A 100 -12.31 -7.80 -20.79
CA ASP A 100 -11.85 -8.97 -20.02
C ASP A 100 -10.40 -8.84 -19.51
N GLU A 101 -9.69 -7.77 -19.88
CA GLU A 101 -8.34 -7.52 -19.42
C GLU A 101 -8.34 -6.82 -18.04
N GLN A 102 -7.52 -7.34 -17.13
CA GLN A 102 -7.29 -6.77 -15.80
C GLN A 102 -5.80 -6.82 -15.44
N TYR A 103 -5.20 -5.66 -15.21
CA TYR A 103 -3.82 -5.51 -14.77
C TYR A 103 -3.72 -4.75 -13.45
N ILE A 104 -2.59 -4.92 -12.76
CA ILE A 104 -2.19 -4.09 -11.62
C ILE A 104 -0.95 -3.30 -12.01
N PHE A 105 -1.01 -1.97 -11.87
CA PHE A 105 0.14 -1.08 -12.04
C PHE A 105 0.57 -0.51 -10.68
N GLY A 106 1.87 -0.51 -10.38
CA GLY A 106 2.40 0.03 -9.13
C GLY A 106 3.91 0.22 -9.12
N ASP A 107 4.47 1.10 -8.29
CA ASP A 107 3.77 2.16 -7.54
C ASP A 107 3.49 3.36 -8.44
N CYS A 108 2.26 3.87 -8.41
CA CYS A 108 1.84 5.01 -9.23
C CYS A 108 1.35 6.22 -8.41
N ALA A 109 1.53 6.24 -7.09
CA ALA A 109 0.96 7.32 -6.25
C ALA A 109 1.82 7.79 -5.06
N ILE A 110 2.65 6.93 -4.46
CA ILE A 110 3.19 7.24 -3.11
C ILE A 110 4.67 7.64 -3.16
N ASN A 111 5.51 6.86 -3.84
CA ASN A 111 6.96 6.97 -3.73
C ASN A 111 7.54 7.71 -4.95
N PRO A 112 8.06 8.94 -4.79
CA PRO A 112 8.66 9.69 -5.90
C PRO A 112 10.03 9.14 -6.32
N GLU A 113 10.75 8.54 -5.38
CA GLU A 113 12.07 7.95 -5.61
C GLU A 113 12.13 6.54 -5.03
N LEU A 114 12.65 5.61 -5.84
CA LEU A 114 12.75 4.21 -5.51
C LEU A 114 14.13 3.67 -5.92
N ASP A 115 14.77 2.99 -4.98
CA ASP A 115 15.96 2.17 -5.18
C ASP A 115 15.56 0.71 -5.46
N SER A 116 16.56 -0.16 -5.64
CA SER A 116 16.32 -1.59 -5.90
C SER A 116 15.51 -2.27 -4.82
N GLN A 117 15.79 -1.94 -3.54
CA GLN A 117 15.06 -2.51 -2.41
C GLN A 117 13.59 -2.08 -2.39
N GLY A 118 13.32 -0.79 -2.65
CA GLY A 118 11.96 -0.26 -2.74
C GLY A 118 11.18 -0.88 -3.89
N LEU A 119 11.79 -1.03 -5.06
CA LEU A 119 11.16 -1.69 -6.22
C LEU A 119 10.86 -3.18 -5.92
N ALA A 120 11.79 -3.88 -5.28
CA ALA A 120 11.58 -5.27 -4.89
C ALA A 120 10.43 -5.43 -3.89
N GLU A 121 10.36 -4.55 -2.89
CA GLU A 121 9.27 -4.51 -1.91
C GLU A 121 7.92 -4.26 -2.58
N ILE A 122 7.86 -3.33 -3.54
CA ILE A 122 6.66 -3.05 -4.32
C ILE A 122 6.23 -4.26 -5.15
N ALA A 123 7.16 -4.96 -5.81
CA ALA A 123 6.83 -6.13 -6.61
C ALA A 123 6.17 -7.24 -5.76
N VAL A 124 6.76 -7.53 -4.58
CA VAL A 124 6.25 -8.54 -3.66
C VAL A 124 4.89 -8.15 -3.07
N GLU A 125 4.72 -6.91 -2.60
CA GLU A 125 3.45 -6.47 -2.02
C GLU A 125 2.34 -6.29 -3.08
N SER A 126 2.70 -5.95 -4.32
CA SER A 126 1.76 -5.94 -5.45
C SER A 126 1.31 -7.36 -5.81
N ALA A 127 2.21 -8.35 -5.77
CA ALA A 127 1.84 -9.75 -5.96
C ALA A 127 0.88 -10.25 -4.87
N LYS A 128 1.16 -9.95 -3.59
CA LYS A 128 0.26 -10.28 -2.46
C LYS A 128 -1.10 -9.59 -2.59
N SER A 129 -1.11 -8.35 -3.07
CA SER A 129 -2.34 -7.63 -3.36
C SER A 129 -3.12 -8.35 -4.45
N ALA A 130 -2.48 -8.69 -5.57
CA ALA A 130 -3.08 -9.44 -6.67
C ALA A 130 -3.73 -10.77 -6.21
N LEU A 131 -3.04 -11.53 -5.34
CA LEU A 131 -3.59 -12.75 -4.72
C LEU A 131 -4.85 -12.47 -3.90
N SER A 132 -4.86 -11.38 -3.13
CA SER A 132 -6.02 -10.99 -2.31
C SER A 132 -7.25 -10.66 -3.14
N PHE A 133 -7.05 -10.32 -4.42
CA PHE A 133 -8.11 -10.09 -5.40
C PHE A 133 -8.35 -11.30 -6.32
N GLY A 134 -7.77 -12.46 -6.03
CA GLY A 134 -8.00 -13.71 -6.75
C GLY A 134 -7.28 -13.84 -8.10
N MET A 135 -6.24 -13.02 -8.33
CA MET A 135 -5.40 -13.12 -9.53
C MET A 135 -4.26 -14.13 -9.32
N ASP A 136 -3.81 -14.78 -10.39
CA ASP A 136 -2.56 -15.56 -10.47
C ASP A 136 -1.40 -14.62 -10.89
N PRO A 137 -0.58 -14.10 -9.93
CA PRO A 137 0.29 -12.97 -10.20
C PRO A 137 1.50 -13.35 -11.08
N LYS A 138 1.61 -12.66 -12.22
CA LYS A 138 2.80 -12.65 -13.09
C LYS A 138 3.34 -11.22 -13.14
N VAL A 139 4.36 -10.96 -12.33
CA VAL A 139 4.91 -9.62 -12.12
C VAL A 139 6.09 -9.38 -13.04
N ALA A 140 5.97 -8.39 -13.91
CA ALA A 140 7.05 -7.91 -14.76
C ALA A 140 7.65 -6.62 -14.18
N MET A 141 8.93 -6.64 -13.85
CA MET A 141 9.65 -5.44 -13.41
C MET A 141 10.13 -4.65 -14.63
N LEU A 142 9.50 -3.50 -14.85
CA LEU A 142 9.68 -2.72 -16.08
C LEU A 142 10.97 -1.88 -16.08
N SER A 143 11.56 -1.74 -17.27
CA SER A 143 12.68 -0.87 -17.59
C SER A 143 12.59 -0.44 -19.05
N PHE A 144 13.49 0.45 -19.48
CA PHE A 144 13.71 0.69 -20.91
C PHE A 144 14.64 -0.37 -21.54
N SER A 145 15.21 -1.27 -20.73
CA SER A 145 15.99 -2.44 -21.14
C SER A 145 15.15 -3.71 -21.05
N THR A 146 15.52 -4.71 -21.85
CA THR A 146 15.05 -6.09 -21.73
C THR A 146 16.26 -7.01 -21.57
N LYS A 147 16.38 -7.67 -20.41
CA LYS A 147 17.43 -8.67 -20.11
C LYS A 147 18.85 -8.27 -20.58
N GLY A 148 19.24 -7.02 -20.31
CA GLY A 148 20.56 -6.47 -20.60
C GLY A 148 20.72 -5.87 -21.99
N SER A 149 19.63 -5.60 -22.73
CA SER A 149 19.68 -4.91 -24.03
C SER A 149 20.29 -3.51 -23.94
N ALA A 150 20.21 -2.87 -22.77
CA ALA A 150 20.93 -1.63 -22.45
C ALA A 150 21.70 -1.75 -21.13
N LYS A 151 22.61 -0.80 -20.89
CA LYS A 151 23.41 -0.72 -19.66
C LYS A 151 23.38 0.70 -19.10
N SER A 152 22.85 0.84 -17.90
CA SER A 152 22.88 2.07 -17.10
C SER A 152 22.62 1.73 -15.63
N ASP A 153 22.78 2.72 -14.76
CA ASP A 153 22.45 2.57 -13.34
C ASP A 153 20.96 2.28 -13.13
N ASP A 154 20.07 2.88 -13.93
CA ASP A 154 18.63 2.59 -13.87
C ASP A 154 18.27 1.16 -14.29
N VAL A 155 18.98 0.61 -15.29
CA VAL A 155 18.80 -0.80 -15.68
C VAL A 155 19.29 -1.72 -14.58
N THR A 156 20.50 -1.44 -14.06
CA THR A 156 21.11 -2.22 -12.96
C THR A 156 20.22 -2.19 -11.72
N LYS A 157 19.62 -1.04 -11.40
CA LYS A 157 18.67 -0.88 -10.30
C LYS A 157 17.51 -1.86 -10.40
N VAL A 158 16.89 -2.00 -11.57
CA VAL A 158 15.77 -2.93 -11.78
C VAL A 158 16.25 -4.38 -11.75
N GLN A 159 17.42 -4.69 -12.34
CA GLN A 159 18.00 -6.04 -12.30
C GLN A 159 18.26 -6.53 -10.88
N GLU A 160 18.83 -5.68 -10.02
CA GLU A 160 19.01 -6.01 -8.60
C GLU A 160 17.66 -6.12 -7.87
N ALA A 161 16.67 -5.29 -8.21
CA ALA A 161 15.34 -5.39 -7.65
C ALA A 161 14.65 -6.73 -7.96
N VAL A 162 14.82 -7.26 -9.17
CA VAL A 162 14.30 -8.58 -9.58
C VAL A 162 14.89 -9.68 -8.69
N LYS A 163 16.22 -9.68 -8.50
CA LYS A 163 16.89 -10.68 -7.66
C LYS A 163 16.37 -10.65 -6.22
N LEU A 164 16.25 -9.45 -5.64
CA LEU A 164 15.75 -9.26 -4.28
C LEU A 164 14.28 -9.68 -4.14
N ALA A 165 13.45 -9.36 -5.14
CA ALA A 165 12.03 -9.73 -5.14
C ALA A 165 11.83 -11.24 -5.27
N GLN A 166 12.58 -11.89 -6.16
CA GLN A 166 12.57 -13.35 -6.33
C GLN A 166 13.02 -14.04 -5.05
N GLN A 167 14.14 -13.61 -4.46
CA GLN A 167 14.62 -14.17 -3.20
C GLN A 167 13.55 -14.07 -2.11
N LYS A 168 12.95 -12.90 -1.91
CA LYS A 168 11.91 -12.70 -0.88
C LYS A 168 10.64 -13.53 -1.17
N ALA A 169 10.22 -13.60 -2.43
CA ALA A 169 9.07 -14.42 -2.82
C ALA A 169 9.32 -15.91 -2.57
N GLU A 170 10.52 -16.42 -2.86
CA GLU A 170 10.92 -17.80 -2.57
C GLU A 170 11.00 -18.08 -1.06
N GLU A 171 11.62 -17.17 -0.29
CA GLU A 171 11.69 -17.26 1.19
C GLU A 171 10.31 -17.33 1.83
N GLU A 172 9.35 -16.56 1.32
CA GLU A 172 7.96 -16.53 1.79
C GLU A 172 7.08 -17.62 1.15
N LYS A 173 7.60 -18.40 0.19
CA LYS A 173 6.84 -19.36 -0.63
C LYS A 173 5.59 -18.74 -1.25
N LEU A 174 5.76 -17.56 -1.81
CA LEU A 174 4.69 -16.82 -2.44
C LEU A 174 4.31 -17.47 -3.78
N GLU A 175 3.03 -17.79 -3.95
CA GLU A 175 2.49 -18.32 -5.21
C GLU A 175 2.39 -17.20 -6.26
N ALA A 176 3.53 -16.78 -6.79
CA ALA A 176 3.66 -15.72 -7.78
C ALA A 176 4.93 -15.90 -8.62
N ILE A 177 4.91 -15.43 -9.86
CA ILE A 177 6.11 -15.32 -10.70
C ILE A 177 6.53 -13.85 -10.72
N ILE A 178 7.80 -13.58 -10.43
CA ILE A 178 8.39 -12.25 -10.55
C ILE A 178 9.61 -12.34 -11.47
N ASP A 179 9.65 -11.54 -12.53
CA ASP A 179 10.80 -11.50 -13.43
C ASP A 179 11.03 -10.11 -14.05
N GLY A 180 12.23 -9.91 -14.60
CA GLY A 180 12.65 -8.69 -15.27
C GLY A 180 14.16 -8.67 -15.57
N GLU A 181 14.72 -7.55 -15.99
CA GLU A 181 14.02 -6.33 -16.38
C GLU A 181 13.42 -6.46 -17.80
N PHE A 182 12.25 -5.87 -18.02
CA PHE A 182 11.55 -5.93 -19.31
C PHE A 182 11.13 -4.55 -19.80
N GLN A 183 11.23 -4.32 -21.11
CA GLN A 183 10.39 -3.32 -21.76
C GLN A 183 8.92 -3.76 -21.73
N PHE A 184 8.00 -2.80 -21.81
CA PHE A 184 6.57 -3.07 -21.66
C PHE A 184 6.02 -4.05 -22.72
N ASP A 185 6.50 -3.94 -23.96
CA ASP A 185 6.16 -4.85 -25.05
C ASP A 185 6.60 -6.28 -24.77
N ALA A 186 7.83 -6.48 -24.28
CA ALA A 186 8.32 -7.80 -23.86
C ALA A 186 7.54 -8.37 -22.66
N ALA A 187 7.03 -7.50 -21.78
CA ALA A 187 6.25 -7.93 -20.61
C ALA A 187 4.84 -8.42 -20.95
N ILE A 188 4.21 -7.92 -22.02
CA ILE A 188 2.78 -8.14 -22.28
C ILE A 188 2.48 -8.82 -23.62
N VAL A 189 3.42 -8.82 -24.57
CA VAL A 189 3.24 -9.44 -25.90
C VAL A 189 4.13 -10.68 -26.03
N PRO A 190 3.57 -11.91 -26.04
CA PRO A 190 4.37 -13.14 -26.07
C PRO A 190 5.36 -13.24 -27.24
N GLY A 191 4.96 -12.78 -28.43
CA GLY A 191 5.84 -12.80 -29.62
C GLY A 191 7.02 -11.82 -29.57
N VAL A 192 7.02 -10.88 -28.62
CA VAL A 192 8.21 -10.05 -28.30
C VAL A 192 9.06 -10.75 -27.25
N ALA A 193 8.44 -11.38 -26.24
CA ALA A 193 9.14 -12.11 -25.18
C ALA A 193 9.97 -13.31 -25.69
N GLU A 194 9.52 -14.00 -26.75
CA GLU A 194 10.23 -15.14 -27.35
C GLU A 194 11.49 -14.78 -28.15
N LYS A 195 11.68 -13.50 -28.53
CA LYS A 195 12.76 -13.04 -29.40
C LYS A 195 14.00 -12.60 -28.62
#